data_AF-A0AAN8WBP7-F1
#
_entry.id   AF-A0AAN8WBP7-F1
#
_cell.length_a   1.000
_cell.length_b   1.000
_cell.length_c   1.000
_cell.angle_alpha   90.00
_cell.angle_beta   90.00
_cell.angle_gamma   90.00
#
_symmetry.space_group_name_H-M   'P 1'
#
loop_
_entity.id
_entity.type
_entity.pdbx_description
1 polymer ?
#
loop_
_entity_poly.entity_id
_entity_poly.type
_entity_poly.pdbx_seq_one_letter_code
_entity_poly.pdbx_strand_id
1 'polypeptide(L)'
;MAPAGEAFSAERKKIGRLKIYKCYKSELREEVARLGRQLSEAKAQLESETLMRVDLENRCQSLREELQFKQQVYEQEITESKKRRQVEVSEIDGRLQVEYEAKLQDALRELREQYEDQLSSNRAEVESLYERRIDELIAREQASVGDTDSLKMDLAGARSKLKEVTSRLTYLESHNSTLEKRVEDLEGQLDAQSDAYEIKIAELKEEIARLEREKNEQFREYQDLMDIKVALDMEIAAYRKLLESEEARLNISYSQKKVSERETPVRRTPLRGQKRKRHSSSSKSSVRSVSDLVLIDDDLKGKYVKLQNKSEKDLPVGNFQIIRNAGDAETVYKFHSKSKVPGGSVVTIWSCDSNATHEPPLNIVMKNQKWAVAENMTTKLLSTSELPSQTSMR
;
A
#
# COMPACT_ATOMS: atom_id res chain seq x y z
N MET A 1 -157.66 -39.33 150.58
CA MET A 1 -158.57 -38.63 149.65
C MET A 1 -157.77 -37.57 148.90
N ALA A 2 -157.73 -37.64 147.56
CA ALA A 2 -157.07 -36.72 146.62
C ALA A 2 -158.00 -35.50 146.30
N PRO A 3 -157.87 -34.70 145.20
CA PRO A 3 -156.78 -34.40 144.23
C PRO A 3 -156.71 -32.88 143.81
N ALA A 4 -155.88 -32.50 142.79
CA ALA A 4 -156.09 -31.41 141.77
C ALA A 4 -154.93 -30.44 141.42
N GLY A 5 -153.69 -30.61 141.91
CA GLY A 5 -152.58 -29.65 141.67
C GLY A 5 -151.67 -29.89 140.45
N GLU A 6 -151.76 -31.03 139.76
CA GLU A 6 -150.68 -31.50 138.85
C GLU A 6 -150.84 -31.12 137.35
N ALA A 7 -151.99 -30.63 136.90
CA ALA A 7 -152.25 -30.41 135.46
C ALA A 7 -151.66 -29.10 134.89
N PHE A 8 -151.65 -27.98 135.63
CA PHE A 8 -151.25 -26.66 135.10
C PHE A 8 -149.73 -26.42 135.03
N SER A 9 -148.93 -27.21 135.75
CA SER A 9 -147.46 -27.12 135.74
C SER A 9 -146.81 -27.75 134.49
N ALA A 10 -147.48 -28.76 133.91
CA ALA A 10 -146.99 -29.46 132.72
C ALA A 10 -147.13 -28.60 131.43
N GLU A 11 -148.21 -27.84 131.28
CA GLU A 11 -148.51 -27.01 130.11
C GLU A 11 -147.50 -25.84 129.96
N ARG A 12 -147.18 -25.13 131.05
CA ARG A 12 -146.19 -24.03 131.04
C ARG A 12 -144.77 -24.50 130.73
N LYS A 13 -144.37 -25.67 131.24
CA LYS A 13 -143.07 -26.29 130.92
C LYS A 13 -142.99 -26.77 129.46
N LYS A 14 -144.12 -27.07 128.81
CA LYS A 14 -144.17 -27.47 127.40
C LYS A 14 -144.06 -26.26 126.46
N ILE A 15 -144.74 -25.16 126.78
CA ILE A 15 -144.67 -23.90 126.02
C ILE A 15 -143.28 -23.24 126.14
N GLY A 16 -142.66 -23.28 127.31
CA GLY A 16 -141.28 -22.79 127.51
C GLY A 16 -140.27 -23.57 126.67
N ARG A 17 -140.37 -24.91 126.65
CA ARG A 17 -139.54 -25.76 125.78
C ARG A 17 -139.79 -25.51 124.29
N LEU A 18 -141.04 -25.26 123.89
CA LEU A 18 -141.37 -24.95 122.49
C LEU A 18 -140.82 -23.59 122.04
N LYS A 19 -140.80 -22.58 122.92
CA LYS A 19 -140.19 -21.26 122.65
C LYS A 19 -138.68 -21.36 122.52
N ILE A 20 -138.00 -22.07 123.42
CA ILE A 20 -136.56 -22.32 123.34
C ILE A 20 -136.21 -23.07 122.06
N TYR A 21 -137.00 -24.09 121.72
CA TYR A 21 -136.80 -24.85 120.48
C TYR A 21 -137.04 -24.01 119.22
N LYS A 22 -138.01 -23.09 119.23
CA LYS A 22 -138.22 -22.14 118.13
C LYS A 22 -137.09 -21.11 118.00
N CYS A 23 -136.57 -20.60 119.12
CA CYS A 23 -135.42 -19.68 119.13
C CYS A 23 -134.17 -20.36 118.59
N TYR A 24 -133.85 -21.56 119.12
CA TYR A 24 -132.73 -22.38 118.64
C TYR A 24 -132.88 -22.76 117.16
N LYS A 25 -134.09 -23.06 116.69
CA LYS A 25 -134.37 -23.30 115.27
C LYS A 25 -134.25 -22.03 114.40
N SER A 26 -134.46 -20.84 114.96
CA SER A 26 -134.28 -19.56 114.25
C SER A 26 -132.79 -19.21 114.16
N GLU A 27 -132.06 -19.34 115.27
CA GLU A 27 -130.61 -19.17 115.34
C GLU A 27 -129.89 -20.14 114.40
N LEU A 28 -130.29 -21.43 114.37
CA LEU A 28 -129.75 -22.38 113.40
C LEU A 28 -130.05 -21.99 111.94
N ARG A 29 -131.21 -21.38 111.66
CA ARG A 29 -131.54 -20.92 110.31
C ARG A 29 -130.74 -19.69 109.92
N GLU A 30 -130.56 -18.74 110.83
CA GLU A 30 -129.72 -17.56 110.61
C GLU A 30 -128.26 -17.97 110.45
N GLU A 31 -127.78 -18.95 111.21
CA GLU A 31 -126.45 -19.50 111.08
C GLU A 31 -126.27 -20.27 109.76
N VAL A 32 -127.26 -21.05 109.33
CA VAL A 32 -127.28 -21.68 108.00
C VAL A 32 -127.31 -20.62 106.88
N ALA A 33 -128.04 -19.51 107.05
CA ALA A 33 -128.06 -18.42 106.09
C ALA A 33 -126.75 -17.60 106.08
N ARG A 34 -126.10 -17.45 107.23
CA ARG A 34 -124.79 -16.79 107.39
C ARG A 34 -123.70 -17.64 106.74
N LEU A 35 -123.65 -18.94 107.03
CA LEU A 35 -122.76 -19.90 106.39
C LEU A 35 -123.04 -20.03 104.89
N GLY A 36 -124.31 -19.95 104.48
CA GLY A 36 -124.70 -19.90 103.06
C GLY A 36 -124.15 -18.67 102.34
N ARG A 37 -124.21 -17.49 102.95
CA ARG A 37 -123.62 -16.25 102.41
C ARG A 37 -122.09 -16.31 102.37
N GLN A 38 -121.45 -16.77 103.45
CA GLN A 38 -119.99 -16.96 103.48
C GLN A 38 -119.52 -17.98 102.43
N LEU A 39 -120.29 -19.06 102.23
CA LEU A 39 -120.02 -20.03 101.17
C LEU A 39 -120.17 -19.40 99.78
N SER A 40 -121.17 -18.54 99.56
CA SER A 40 -121.32 -17.84 98.28
C SER A 40 -120.22 -16.81 98.02
N GLU A 41 -119.79 -16.07 99.06
CA GLU A 41 -118.69 -15.11 98.95
C GLU A 41 -117.35 -15.81 98.71
N ALA A 42 -117.07 -16.90 99.43
CA ALA A 42 -115.88 -17.71 99.22
C ALA A 42 -115.85 -18.36 97.82
N LYS A 43 -117.02 -18.78 97.30
CA LYS A 43 -117.15 -19.27 95.92
C LYS A 43 -116.86 -18.17 94.89
N ALA A 44 -117.44 -16.98 95.07
CA ALA A 44 -117.19 -15.85 94.17
C ALA A 44 -115.71 -15.39 94.21
N GLN A 45 -115.09 -15.38 95.39
CA GLN A 45 -113.66 -15.11 95.54
C GLN A 45 -112.82 -16.18 94.85
N LEU A 46 -113.12 -17.46 95.06
CA LEU A 46 -112.45 -18.56 94.37
C LEU A 46 -112.59 -18.43 92.86
N GLU A 47 -113.79 -18.13 92.35
CA GLU A 47 -114.04 -17.90 90.93
C GLU A 47 -113.18 -16.73 90.40
N SER A 48 -113.14 -15.60 91.12
CA SER A 48 -112.32 -14.44 90.72
C SER A 48 -110.82 -14.73 90.73
N GLU A 49 -110.32 -15.46 91.73
CA GLU A 49 -108.92 -15.88 91.83
C GLU A 49 -108.59 -16.92 90.75
N THR A 50 -109.52 -17.83 90.42
CA THR A 50 -109.32 -18.78 89.31
C THR A 50 -109.25 -18.07 87.97
N LEU A 51 -110.06 -17.03 87.73
CA LEU A 51 -109.96 -16.21 86.53
C LEU A 51 -108.62 -15.46 86.48
N MET A 52 -108.21 -14.80 87.56
CA MET A 52 -106.92 -14.11 87.62
C MET A 52 -105.74 -15.07 87.41
N ARG A 53 -105.77 -16.27 87.99
CA ARG A 53 -104.75 -17.30 87.75
C ARG A 53 -104.70 -17.70 86.28
N VAL A 54 -105.85 -17.95 85.64
CA VAL A 54 -105.91 -18.31 84.23
C VAL A 54 -105.40 -17.17 83.35
N ASP A 55 -105.75 -15.92 83.65
CA ASP A 55 -105.24 -14.75 82.91
C ASP A 55 -103.71 -14.60 83.04
N LEU A 56 -103.17 -14.82 84.24
CA LEU A 56 -101.73 -14.81 84.49
C LEU A 56 -101.01 -15.99 83.81
N GLU A 57 -101.61 -17.18 83.78
CA GLU A 57 -101.09 -18.34 83.06
C GLU A 57 -101.07 -18.09 81.56
N ASN A 58 -102.16 -17.54 80.99
CA ASN A 58 -102.23 -17.12 79.60
C ASN A 58 -101.15 -16.09 79.28
N ARG A 59 -100.97 -15.08 80.15
CA ARG A 59 -99.93 -14.06 79.95
C ARG A 59 -98.51 -14.63 80.07
N CYS A 60 -98.28 -15.55 81.00
CA CYS A 60 -97.02 -16.28 81.10
C CYS A 60 -96.76 -17.10 79.83
N GLN A 61 -97.80 -17.74 79.28
CA GLN A 61 -97.70 -18.51 78.06
C GLN A 61 -97.39 -17.62 76.85
N SER A 62 -98.12 -16.51 76.67
CA SER A 62 -97.83 -15.54 75.60
C SER A 62 -96.41 -14.98 75.68
N LEU A 63 -95.93 -14.63 76.89
CA LEU A 63 -94.57 -14.15 77.08
C LEU A 63 -93.50 -15.22 76.77
N ARG A 64 -93.78 -16.50 77.05
CA ARG A 64 -92.89 -17.61 76.68
C ARG A 64 -92.84 -17.79 75.17
N GLU A 65 -93.98 -17.73 74.50
CA GLU A 65 -94.08 -17.81 73.04
C GLU A 65 -93.35 -16.63 72.37
N GLU A 66 -93.51 -15.41 72.89
CA GLU A 66 -92.76 -14.23 72.43
C GLU A 66 -91.24 -14.37 72.65
N LEU A 67 -90.81 -14.91 73.80
CA LEU A 67 -89.41 -15.13 74.09
C LEU A 67 -88.82 -16.19 73.13
N GLN A 68 -89.53 -17.29 72.92
CA GLN A 68 -89.13 -18.33 71.95
C GLN A 68 -89.06 -17.77 70.53
N PHE A 69 -90.06 -16.97 70.13
CA PHE A 69 -90.04 -16.30 68.82
C PHE A 69 -88.83 -15.38 68.68
N LYS A 70 -88.54 -14.53 69.67
CA LYS A 70 -87.36 -13.66 69.65
C LYS A 70 -86.05 -14.45 69.64
N GLN A 71 -85.95 -15.54 70.39
CA GLN A 71 -84.78 -16.43 70.36
C GLN A 71 -84.56 -17.02 68.96
N GLN A 72 -85.63 -17.51 68.32
CA GLN A 72 -85.56 -18.04 66.96
C GLN A 72 -85.16 -16.97 65.95
N VAL A 73 -85.70 -15.76 66.06
CA VAL A 73 -85.34 -14.63 65.20
C VAL A 73 -83.87 -14.27 65.37
N TYR A 74 -83.37 -14.13 66.60
CA TYR A 74 -81.95 -13.82 66.82
C TYR A 74 -81.01 -14.94 66.37
N GLU A 75 -81.39 -16.21 66.55
CA GLU A 75 -80.64 -17.33 65.99
C GLU A 75 -80.59 -17.26 64.47
N GLN A 76 -81.72 -16.97 63.82
CA GLN A 76 -81.79 -16.77 62.37
C GLN A 76 -80.88 -15.60 61.94
N GLU A 77 -80.97 -14.43 62.57
CA GLU A 77 -80.10 -13.28 62.26
C GLU A 77 -78.61 -13.59 62.45
N ILE A 78 -78.24 -14.32 63.50
CA ILE A 78 -76.85 -14.75 63.73
C ILE A 78 -76.41 -15.71 62.62
N THR A 79 -77.24 -16.68 62.23
CA THR A 79 -76.90 -17.61 61.15
C THR A 79 -76.80 -16.92 59.80
N GLU A 80 -77.68 -15.95 59.51
CA GLU A 80 -77.60 -15.14 58.29
C GLU A 80 -76.37 -14.26 58.28
N SER A 81 -76.04 -13.57 59.39
CA SER A 81 -74.83 -12.75 59.51
C SER A 81 -73.56 -13.59 59.32
N LYS A 82 -73.53 -14.80 59.89
CA LYS A 82 -72.42 -15.75 59.69
C LYS A 82 -72.32 -16.22 58.24
N LYS A 83 -73.44 -16.57 57.60
CA LYS A 83 -73.48 -16.96 56.18
C LYS A 83 -73.00 -15.84 55.27
N ARG A 84 -73.47 -14.60 55.48
CA ARG A 84 -73.04 -13.43 54.69
C ARG A 84 -71.54 -13.20 54.81
N ARG A 85 -71.00 -13.21 56.04
CA ARG A 85 -69.54 -13.10 56.26
C ARG A 85 -68.76 -14.25 55.64
N GLN A 86 -69.26 -15.47 55.70
CA GLN A 86 -68.60 -16.63 55.09
C GLN A 86 -68.52 -16.49 53.55
N VAL A 87 -69.60 -16.04 52.93
CA VAL A 87 -69.64 -15.77 51.48
C VAL A 87 -68.67 -14.64 51.13
N GLU A 88 -68.68 -13.53 51.87
CA GLU A 88 -67.77 -12.40 51.64
C GLU A 88 -66.30 -12.81 51.77
N VAL A 89 -65.95 -13.59 52.80
CA VAL A 89 -64.59 -14.13 52.97
C VAL A 89 -64.22 -15.06 51.80
N SER A 90 -65.12 -15.94 51.38
CA SER A 90 -64.87 -16.85 50.26
C SER A 90 -64.72 -16.10 48.92
N GLU A 91 -65.47 -15.02 48.72
CA GLU A 91 -65.37 -14.19 47.52
C GLU A 91 -64.06 -13.38 47.52
N ILE A 92 -63.66 -12.83 48.68
CA ILE A 92 -62.39 -12.13 48.84
C ILE A 92 -61.21 -13.08 48.61
N ASP A 93 -61.22 -14.28 49.21
CA ASP A 93 -60.19 -15.29 48.98
C ASP A 93 -60.14 -15.72 47.51
N GLY A 94 -61.30 -15.91 46.87
CA GLY A 94 -61.37 -16.23 45.44
C GLY A 94 -60.79 -15.13 44.56
N ARG A 95 -61.11 -13.85 44.83
CA ARG A 95 -60.52 -12.70 44.10
C ARG A 95 -59.02 -12.60 44.31
N LEU A 96 -58.57 -12.77 45.56
CA LEU A 96 -57.15 -12.70 45.90
C LEU A 96 -56.35 -13.82 45.22
N GLN A 97 -56.93 -15.04 45.15
CA GLN A 97 -56.33 -16.15 44.43
C GLN A 97 -56.18 -15.84 42.93
N VAL A 98 -57.23 -15.30 42.29
CA VAL A 98 -57.19 -14.90 40.87
C VAL A 98 -56.14 -13.79 40.64
N GLU A 99 -56.01 -12.82 41.53
CA GLU A 99 -54.99 -11.78 41.42
C GLU A 99 -53.56 -12.34 41.56
N TYR A 100 -53.34 -13.30 42.47
CA TYR A 100 -52.04 -13.95 42.60
C TYR A 100 -51.72 -14.82 41.39
N GLU A 101 -52.68 -15.56 40.86
CA GLU A 101 -52.52 -16.33 39.63
C GLU A 101 -52.19 -15.41 38.45
N ALA A 102 -52.87 -14.27 38.31
CA ALA A 102 -52.59 -13.27 37.28
C ALA A 102 -51.18 -12.67 37.43
N LYS A 103 -50.78 -12.24 38.63
CA LYS A 103 -49.43 -11.72 38.90
C LYS A 103 -48.34 -12.76 38.62
N LEU A 104 -48.59 -14.02 38.96
CA LEU A 104 -47.67 -15.12 38.66
C LEU A 104 -47.55 -15.35 37.16
N GLN A 105 -48.67 -15.35 36.43
CA GLN A 105 -48.67 -15.46 34.97
C GLN A 105 -47.92 -14.30 34.31
N ASP A 106 -48.10 -13.08 34.80
CA ASP A 106 -47.40 -11.90 34.30
C ASP A 106 -45.90 -11.97 34.56
N ALA A 107 -45.47 -12.34 35.77
CA ALA A 107 -44.06 -12.53 36.09
C ALA A 107 -43.41 -13.64 35.25
N LEU A 108 -44.12 -14.75 35.01
CA LEU A 108 -43.65 -15.83 34.13
C LEU A 108 -43.57 -15.39 32.66
N ARG A 109 -44.48 -14.53 32.21
CA ARG A 109 -44.48 -13.96 30.86
C ARG A 109 -43.29 -13.02 30.68
N GLU A 110 -43.06 -12.12 31.64
CA GLU A 110 -41.93 -11.20 31.64
C GLU A 110 -40.60 -11.96 31.65
N LEU A 111 -40.48 -13.02 32.46
CA LEU A 111 -39.28 -13.86 32.48
C LEU A 111 -39.05 -14.55 31.13
N ARG A 112 -40.11 -15.03 30.47
CA ARG A 112 -40.00 -15.63 29.12
C ARG A 112 -39.56 -14.60 28.09
N GLU A 113 -40.16 -13.41 28.10
CA GLU A 113 -39.81 -12.31 27.20
C GLU A 113 -38.34 -11.90 27.38
N GLN A 114 -37.86 -11.77 28.62
CA GLN A 114 -36.45 -11.49 28.90
C GLN A 114 -35.51 -12.57 28.35
N TYR A 115 -35.87 -13.86 28.48
CA TYR A 115 -35.07 -14.94 27.91
C TYR A 115 -35.11 -14.97 26.38
N GLU A 116 -36.26 -14.70 25.77
CA GLU A 116 -36.41 -14.61 24.32
C GLU A 116 -35.61 -13.43 23.76
N ASP A 117 -35.62 -12.28 24.43
CA ASP A 117 -34.82 -11.10 24.09
C ASP A 117 -33.32 -11.39 24.21
N GLN A 118 -32.89 -12.02 25.31
CA GLN A 118 -31.50 -12.42 25.47
C GLN A 118 -31.05 -13.44 24.41
N LEU A 119 -31.89 -14.43 24.10
CA LEU A 119 -31.61 -15.42 23.07
C LEU A 119 -31.54 -14.77 21.68
N SER A 120 -32.46 -13.86 21.37
CA SER A 120 -32.46 -13.15 20.09
C SER A 120 -31.26 -12.20 19.94
N SER A 121 -30.90 -11.46 21.00
CA SER A 121 -29.69 -10.62 21.04
C SER A 121 -28.42 -11.45 20.86
N ASN A 122 -28.26 -12.51 21.65
CA ASN A 122 -27.11 -13.41 21.53
C ASN A 122 -27.02 -14.02 20.12
N ARG A 123 -28.16 -14.41 19.54
CA ARG A 123 -28.19 -14.94 18.17
C ARG A 123 -27.77 -13.90 17.15
N ALA A 124 -28.30 -12.67 17.22
CA ALA A 124 -27.95 -11.58 16.32
C ALA A 124 -26.47 -11.18 16.44
N GLU A 125 -25.92 -11.17 17.66
CA GLU A 125 -24.51 -10.90 17.91
C GLU A 125 -23.60 -11.97 17.29
N VAL A 126 -23.97 -13.24 17.45
CA VAL A 126 -23.25 -14.38 16.86
C VAL A 126 -23.32 -14.34 15.33
N GLU A 127 -24.50 -14.10 14.76
CA GLU A 127 -24.68 -13.94 13.31
C GLU A 127 -23.82 -12.79 12.77
N SER A 128 -23.86 -11.61 13.41
CA SER A 128 -23.01 -10.46 13.04
C SER A 128 -21.51 -10.75 13.14
N LEU A 129 -21.08 -11.52 14.15
CA LEU A 129 -19.68 -11.90 14.31
C LEU A 129 -19.25 -12.84 13.19
N TYR A 130 -20.07 -13.82 12.84
CA TYR A 130 -19.79 -14.71 11.72
C TYR A 130 -19.80 -13.99 10.37
N GLU A 131 -20.76 -13.10 10.12
CA GLU A 131 -20.80 -12.27 8.91
C GLU A 131 -19.52 -11.43 8.79
N ARG A 132 -19.15 -10.68 9.84
CA ARG A 132 -17.88 -9.92 9.86
C ARG A 132 -16.68 -10.82 9.62
N ARG A 133 -16.65 -12.01 10.22
CA ARG A 133 -15.53 -12.93 10.05
C ARG A 133 -15.44 -13.48 8.63
N ILE A 134 -16.57 -13.76 8.00
CA ILE A 134 -16.65 -14.18 6.60
C ILE A 134 -16.18 -13.05 5.69
N ASP A 135 -16.67 -11.83 5.91
CA ASP A 135 -16.27 -10.65 5.12
C ASP A 135 -14.77 -10.38 5.23
N GLU A 136 -14.19 -10.48 6.44
CA GLU A 136 -12.75 -10.38 6.65
C GLU A 136 -11.97 -11.45 5.87
N LEU A 137 -12.45 -12.69 5.86
CA LEU A 137 -11.81 -13.79 5.13
C LEU A 137 -11.90 -13.58 3.62
N ILE A 138 -13.06 -13.16 3.12
CA ILE A 138 -13.27 -12.83 1.71
C ILE A 138 -12.35 -11.68 1.29
N ALA A 139 -12.29 -10.59 2.09
CA ALA A 139 -11.42 -9.45 1.80
C ALA A 139 -9.94 -9.86 1.79
N ARG A 140 -9.52 -10.73 2.72
CA ARG A 140 -8.15 -11.25 2.77
C ARG A 140 -7.84 -12.15 1.57
N GLU A 141 -8.77 -12.99 1.15
CA GLU A 141 -8.61 -13.84 -0.03
C GLU A 141 -8.54 -13.00 -1.30
N GLN A 142 -9.42 -12.00 -1.46
CA GLN A 142 -9.37 -11.06 -2.58
C GLN A 142 -8.05 -10.28 -2.64
N ALA A 143 -7.55 -9.80 -1.49
CA ALA A 143 -6.25 -9.16 -1.41
C ALA A 143 -5.10 -10.11 -1.80
N SER A 144 -5.14 -11.35 -1.29
CA SER A 144 -4.16 -12.39 -1.67
C SER A 144 -4.22 -12.71 -3.16
N VAL A 145 -5.40 -12.78 -3.76
CA VAL A 145 -5.56 -13.00 -5.21
C VAL A 145 -4.96 -11.82 -5.97
N GLY A 146 -5.27 -10.58 -5.57
CA GLY A 146 -4.70 -9.36 -6.15
C GLY A 146 -3.17 -9.33 -6.08
N ASP A 147 -2.59 -9.70 -4.94
CA ASP A 147 -1.14 -9.83 -4.77
C ASP A 147 -0.57 -10.90 -5.70
N THR A 148 -1.20 -12.08 -5.80
CA THR A 148 -0.72 -13.12 -6.72
C THR A 148 -0.81 -12.69 -8.19
N ASP A 149 -1.81 -11.92 -8.58
CA ASP A 149 -1.95 -11.42 -9.95
C ASP A 149 -0.92 -10.34 -10.27
N SER A 150 -0.63 -9.44 -9.32
CA SER A 150 0.48 -8.50 -9.46
C SER A 150 1.83 -9.21 -9.63
N LEU A 151 2.09 -10.24 -8.81
CA LEU A 151 3.31 -11.06 -8.91
C LEU A 151 3.37 -11.82 -10.24
N LYS A 152 2.24 -12.31 -10.77
CA LYS A 152 2.18 -12.93 -12.11
C LYS A 152 2.48 -11.91 -13.21
N MET A 153 1.97 -10.69 -13.10
CA MET A 153 2.27 -9.60 -14.06
C MET A 153 3.74 -9.21 -14.03
N ASP A 154 4.34 -9.08 -12.84
CA ASP A 154 5.76 -8.80 -12.67
C ASP A 154 6.63 -9.94 -13.23
N LEU A 155 6.26 -11.19 -12.97
CA LEU A 155 6.92 -12.37 -13.55
C LEU A 155 6.83 -12.36 -15.08
N ALA A 156 5.67 -12.03 -15.64
CA ALA A 156 5.48 -11.93 -17.09
C ALA A 156 6.34 -10.81 -17.69
N GLY A 157 6.40 -9.65 -17.02
CA GLY A 157 7.27 -8.53 -17.40
C GLY A 157 8.75 -8.90 -17.35
N ALA A 158 9.19 -9.56 -16.28
CA ALA A 158 10.57 -10.04 -16.13
C ALA A 158 10.92 -11.07 -17.22
N ARG A 159 10.02 -12.00 -17.53
CA ARG A 159 10.19 -12.97 -18.63
C ARG A 159 10.28 -12.29 -20.00
N SER A 160 9.50 -11.23 -20.23
CA SER A 160 9.58 -10.45 -21.48
C SER A 160 10.92 -9.73 -21.61
N LYS A 161 11.37 -9.07 -20.53
CA LYS A 161 12.69 -8.42 -20.49
C LYS A 161 13.82 -9.41 -20.69
N LEU A 162 13.72 -10.60 -20.08
CA LEU A 162 14.70 -11.67 -20.28
C LEU A 162 14.76 -12.06 -21.75
N LYS A 163 13.62 -12.30 -22.39
CA LYS A 163 13.57 -12.63 -23.84
C LYS A 163 14.18 -11.54 -24.71
N GLU A 164 13.90 -10.27 -24.42
CA GLU A 164 14.47 -9.12 -25.13
C GLU A 164 15.99 -9.02 -24.97
N VAL A 165 16.49 -9.18 -23.74
CA VAL A 165 17.93 -9.15 -23.48
C VAL A 165 18.62 -10.35 -24.13
N THR A 166 18.03 -11.54 -24.05
CA THR A 166 18.57 -12.75 -24.70
C THR A 166 18.59 -12.59 -26.22
N SER A 167 17.55 -12.02 -26.86
CA SER A 167 17.56 -11.80 -28.31
C SER A 167 18.57 -10.75 -28.73
N ARG A 168 18.77 -9.70 -27.92
CA ARG A 168 19.84 -8.71 -28.16
C ARG A 168 21.23 -9.33 -27.99
N LEU A 169 21.41 -10.19 -27.00
CA LEU A 169 22.66 -10.92 -26.78
C LEU A 169 23.00 -11.80 -27.97
N THR A 170 22.06 -12.64 -28.43
CA THR A 170 22.30 -13.51 -29.60
C THR A 170 22.54 -12.71 -30.88
N TYR A 171 21.87 -11.57 -31.06
CA TYR A 171 22.14 -10.64 -32.16
C TYR A 171 23.58 -10.11 -32.09
N LEU A 172 24.01 -9.59 -30.94
CA LEU A 172 25.37 -9.07 -30.76
C LEU A 172 26.44 -10.14 -30.91
N GLU A 173 26.21 -11.37 -30.43
CA GLU A 173 27.10 -12.52 -30.63
C GLU A 173 27.25 -12.85 -32.12
N SER A 174 26.14 -12.87 -32.87
CA SER A 174 26.18 -13.10 -34.32
C SER A 174 26.90 -11.98 -35.07
N HIS A 175 26.73 -10.73 -34.62
CA HIS A 175 27.39 -9.58 -35.22
C HIS A 175 28.90 -9.61 -34.96
N ASN A 176 29.31 -9.89 -33.71
CA ASN A 176 30.72 -10.06 -33.37
C ASN A 176 31.36 -11.19 -34.18
N SER A 177 30.70 -12.36 -34.29
CA SER A 177 31.23 -13.46 -35.10
C SER A 177 31.42 -13.07 -36.58
N THR A 178 30.53 -12.23 -37.11
CA THR A 178 30.66 -11.72 -38.49
C THR A 178 31.83 -10.74 -38.62
N LEU A 179 32.03 -9.86 -37.63
CA LEU A 179 33.16 -8.94 -37.60
C LEU A 179 34.49 -9.67 -37.43
N GLU A 180 34.56 -10.68 -36.57
CA GLU A 180 35.73 -11.54 -36.37
C GLU A 180 36.13 -12.23 -37.69
N LYS A 181 35.17 -12.83 -38.40
CA LYS A 181 35.43 -13.38 -39.75
C LYS A 181 35.92 -12.33 -40.73
N ARG A 182 35.36 -11.12 -40.69
CA ARG A 182 35.80 -10.02 -41.56
C ARG A 182 37.24 -9.58 -41.26
N VAL A 183 37.64 -9.60 -39.99
CA VAL A 183 39.02 -9.34 -39.58
C VAL A 183 39.93 -10.44 -40.10
N GLU A 184 39.59 -11.71 -39.88
CA GLU A 184 40.35 -12.86 -40.39
C GLU A 184 40.54 -12.81 -41.91
N ASP A 185 39.48 -12.50 -42.67
CA ASP A 185 39.55 -12.32 -44.12
C ASP A 185 40.50 -11.18 -44.53
N LEU A 186 40.50 -10.06 -43.80
CA LEU A 186 41.37 -8.91 -44.08
C LEU A 186 42.83 -9.19 -43.72
N GLU A 187 43.07 -9.88 -42.61
CA GLU A 187 44.39 -10.34 -42.21
C GLU A 187 44.94 -11.31 -43.26
N GLY A 188 44.16 -12.29 -43.71
CA GLY A 188 44.55 -13.21 -44.79
C GLY A 188 44.83 -12.49 -46.13
N GLN A 189 44.06 -11.45 -46.46
CA GLN A 189 44.34 -10.60 -47.63
C GLN A 189 45.65 -9.81 -47.49
N LEU A 190 45.95 -9.31 -46.29
CA LEU A 190 47.18 -8.56 -46.02
C LEU A 190 48.41 -9.48 -46.10
N ASP A 191 48.32 -10.69 -45.55
CA ASP A 191 49.38 -11.70 -45.62
C ASP A 191 49.64 -12.10 -47.07
N ALA A 192 48.58 -12.40 -47.84
CA ALA A 192 48.71 -12.71 -49.27
C ALA A 192 49.33 -11.57 -50.09
N GLN A 193 48.99 -10.32 -49.78
CA GLN A 193 49.63 -9.16 -50.41
C GLN A 193 51.11 -9.04 -50.02
N SER A 194 51.44 -9.28 -48.75
CA SER A 194 52.82 -9.25 -48.26
C SER A 194 53.66 -10.30 -48.97
N ASP A 195 53.18 -11.54 -49.07
CA ASP A 195 53.83 -12.61 -49.83
C ASP A 195 54.02 -12.24 -51.30
N ALA A 196 53.01 -11.65 -51.94
CA ALA A 196 53.11 -11.20 -53.33
C ALA A 196 54.17 -10.10 -53.51
N TYR A 197 54.28 -9.15 -52.57
CA TYR A 197 55.33 -8.14 -52.59
C TYR A 197 56.72 -8.74 -52.32
N GLU A 198 56.84 -9.72 -51.43
CA GLU A 198 58.09 -10.43 -51.19
C GLU A 198 58.59 -11.16 -52.43
N ILE A 199 57.70 -11.88 -53.12
CA ILE A 199 57.99 -12.51 -54.41
C ILE A 199 58.43 -11.44 -55.42
N LYS A 200 57.70 -10.33 -55.55
CA LYS A 200 58.06 -9.25 -56.48
C LYS A 200 59.43 -8.64 -56.16
N ILE A 201 59.75 -8.46 -54.88
CA ILE A 201 61.06 -7.98 -54.44
C ILE A 201 62.15 -8.98 -54.79
N ALA A 202 61.91 -10.29 -54.60
CA ALA A 202 62.86 -11.34 -54.94
C ALA A 202 63.14 -11.35 -56.45
N GLU A 203 62.10 -11.30 -57.30
CA GLU A 203 62.23 -11.20 -58.75
C GLU A 203 63.04 -9.96 -59.17
N LEU A 204 62.75 -8.80 -58.59
CA LEU A 204 63.48 -7.57 -58.90
C LEU A 204 64.95 -7.63 -58.47
N LYS A 205 65.25 -8.26 -57.33
CA LYS A 205 66.63 -8.49 -56.88
C LYS A 205 67.39 -9.42 -57.84
N GLU A 206 66.74 -10.47 -58.33
CA GLU A 206 67.32 -11.38 -59.31
C GLU A 206 67.59 -10.65 -60.64
N GLU A 207 66.66 -9.81 -61.09
CA GLU A 207 66.82 -8.99 -62.28
C GLU A 207 67.98 -7.98 -62.15
N ILE A 208 68.09 -7.31 -60.99
CA ILE A 208 69.24 -6.44 -60.70
C ILE A 208 70.55 -7.24 -60.75
N ALA A 209 70.61 -8.41 -60.10
CA ALA A 209 71.81 -9.25 -60.11
C ALA A 209 72.16 -9.76 -61.53
N ARG A 210 71.16 -9.98 -62.38
CA ARG A 210 71.34 -10.31 -63.79
C ARG A 210 71.96 -9.15 -64.58
N LEU A 211 71.39 -7.96 -64.46
CA LEU A 211 71.90 -6.75 -65.12
C LEU A 211 73.30 -6.37 -64.62
N GLU A 212 73.59 -6.56 -63.34
CA GLU A 212 74.94 -6.35 -62.79
C GLU A 212 75.96 -7.33 -63.39
N ARG A 213 75.59 -8.60 -63.56
CA ARG A 213 76.44 -9.59 -64.25
C ARG A 213 76.67 -9.20 -65.71
N GLU A 214 75.62 -8.87 -66.44
CA GLU A 214 75.73 -8.44 -67.85
C GLU A 214 76.58 -7.18 -68.01
N LYS A 215 76.35 -6.18 -67.15
CA LYS A 215 77.18 -4.97 -67.08
C LYS A 215 78.65 -5.33 -66.85
N ASN A 216 78.95 -6.15 -65.86
CA ASN A 216 80.33 -6.53 -65.54
C ASN A 216 80.99 -7.30 -66.68
N GLU A 217 80.25 -8.14 -67.39
CA GLU A 217 80.74 -8.83 -68.58
C GLU A 217 81.09 -7.84 -69.69
N GLN A 218 80.19 -6.89 -69.99
CA GLN A 218 80.47 -5.81 -70.94
C GLN A 218 81.72 -5.00 -70.53
N PHE A 219 81.88 -4.68 -69.24
CA PHE A 219 83.09 -3.98 -68.77
C PHE A 219 84.37 -4.79 -69.00
N ARG A 220 84.32 -6.12 -68.89
CA ARG A 220 85.46 -6.99 -69.22
C ARG A 220 85.75 -6.96 -70.71
N GLU A 221 84.72 -7.14 -71.54
CA GLU A 221 84.88 -7.06 -73.01
C GLU A 221 85.44 -5.70 -73.45
N TYR A 222 84.98 -4.60 -72.85
CA TYR A 222 85.54 -3.26 -73.11
C TYR A 222 86.99 -3.12 -72.65
N GLN A 223 87.35 -3.71 -71.52
CA GLN A 223 88.73 -3.71 -71.03
C GLN A 223 89.64 -4.51 -71.96
N ASP A 224 89.22 -5.70 -72.39
CA ASP A 224 89.96 -6.54 -73.33
C ASP A 224 90.17 -5.81 -74.67
N LEU A 225 89.13 -5.15 -75.18
CA LEU A 225 89.22 -4.33 -76.39
C LEU A 225 90.17 -3.13 -76.21
N MET A 226 90.15 -2.49 -75.05
CA MET A 226 91.09 -1.41 -74.73
C MET A 226 92.53 -1.93 -74.69
N ASP A 227 92.77 -3.10 -74.10
CA ASP A 227 94.10 -3.71 -74.03
C ASP A 227 94.62 -4.04 -75.44
N ILE A 228 93.77 -4.59 -76.32
CA ILE A 228 94.09 -4.77 -77.75
C ILE A 228 94.40 -3.42 -78.43
N LYS A 229 93.61 -2.37 -78.17
CA LYS A 229 93.84 -1.04 -78.73
C LYS A 229 95.18 -0.45 -78.27
N VAL A 230 95.54 -0.61 -77.00
CA VAL A 230 96.84 -0.17 -76.46
C VAL A 230 97.98 -0.96 -77.11
N ALA A 231 97.84 -2.27 -77.30
CA ALA A 231 98.81 -3.08 -78.02
C ALA A 231 98.99 -2.59 -79.47
N LEU A 232 97.89 -2.33 -80.19
CA LEU A 232 97.92 -1.77 -81.54
C LEU A 232 98.55 -0.37 -81.59
N ASP A 233 98.25 0.50 -80.62
CA ASP A 233 98.90 1.82 -80.54
C ASP A 233 100.42 1.70 -80.33
N MET A 234 100.85 0.72 -79.52
CA MET A 234 102.27 0.42 -79.33
C MET A 234 102.91 -0.10 -80.63
N GLU A 235 102.24 -0.98 -81.37
CA GLU A 235 102.68 -1.46 -82.68
C GLU A 235 102.78 -0.30 -83.69
N ILE A 236 101.77 0.58 -83.76
CA ILE A 236 101.79 1.78 -84.61
C ILE A 236 102.95 2.70 -84.23
N ALA A 237 103.18 2.93 -82.93
CA ALA A 237 104.30 3.74 -82.46
C ALA A 237 105.66 3.10 -82.83
N ALA A 238 105.77 1.78 -82.74
CA ALA A 238 106.95 1.04 -83.17
C ALA A 238 107.15 1.15 -84.70
N TYR A 239 106.10 0.98 -85.50
CA TYR A 239 106.14 1.17 -86.95
C TYR A 239 106.52 2.60 -87.33
N ARG A 240 105.95 3.61 -86.66
CA ARG A 240 106.34 5.03 -86.84
C ARG A 240 107.81 5.24 -86.55
N LYS A 241 108.35 4.69 -85.45
CA LYS A 241 109.77 4.81 -85.10
C LYS A 241 110.69 4.13 -86.13
N LEU A 242 110.28 2.98 -86.67
CA LEU A 242 111.03 2.29 -87.73
C LEU A 242 111.03 3.10 -89.03
N LEU A 243 109.89 3.67 -89.40
CA LEU A 243 109.75 4.59 -90.54
C LEU A 243 110.57 5.86 -90.34
N GLU A 244 110.51 6.51 -89.17
CA GLU A 244 111.35 7.67 -88.82
C GLU A 244 112.85 7.33 -88.90
N SER A 245 113.25 6.11 -88.51
CA SER A 245 114.64 5.65 -88.64
C SER A 245 115.08 5.42 -90.09
N GLU A 246 114.16 5.01 -90.96
CA GLU A 246 114.42 4.82 -92.39
C GLU A 246 114.37 6.14 -93.17
N GLU A 247 113.46 7.04 -92.80
CA GLU A 247 113.39 8.44 -93.27
C GLU A 247 114.67 9.21 -92.90
N ALA A 248 115.23 8.96 -91.71
CA ALA A 248 116.52 9.49 -91.28
C ALA A 248 117.71 8.93 -92.09
N ARG A 249 117.67 7.66 -92.55
CA ARG A 249 118.69 7.10 -93.46
C ARG A 249 118.58 7.65 -94.88
N LEU A 250 117.37 7.96 -95.34
CA LEU A 250 117.09 8.41 -96.70
C LEU A 250 117.09 9.94 -96.87
N ASN A 251 117.40 10.71 -95.82
CA ASN A 251 117.43 12.19 -95.85
C ASN A 251 116.12 12.82 -96.37
N ILE A 252 114.99 12.16 -96.15
CA ILE A 252 113.67 12.69 -96.49
C ILE A 252 113.21 13.52 -95.29
N SER A 253 113.71 14.75 -95.18
CA SER A 253 113.21 15.70 -94.19
C SER A 253 111.82 16.17 -94.63
N TYR A 254 110.77 15.68 -93.96
CA TYR A 254 109.41 16.20 -94.12
C TYR A 254 109.01 17.03 -92.89
N SER A 255 108.73 18.30 -93.14
CA SER A 255 108.30 19.30 -92.16
C SER A 255 106.84 19.09 -91.72
N GLN A 256 106.64 19.06 -90.40
CA GLN A 256 105.45 19.40 -89.59
C GLN A 256 104.04 19.10 -90.13
N LYS A 257 103.19 18.55 -89.25
CA LYS A 257 101.91 19.17 -88.90
C LYS A 257 101.43 18.77 -87.50
N LYS A 258 101.36 19.76 -86.60
CA LYS A 258 100.48 19.74 -85.42
C LYS A 258 99.04 19.63 -85.92
N VAL A 259 98.26 18.72 -85.34
CA VAL A 259 96.80 18.74 -85.43
C VAL A 259 96.25 18.82 -84.01
N SER A 260 95.48 19.87 -83.76
CA SER A 260 94.79 20.15 -82.51
C SER A 260 93.47 19.37 -82.41
N GLU A 261 93.10 19.12 -81.16
CA GLU A 261 91.75 19.01 -80.60
C GLU A 261 90.80 17.90 -81.09
N ARG A 262 90.33 17.11 -80.11
CA ARG A 262 88.90 17.09 -79.79
C ARG A 262 88.63 16.64 -78.36
N GLU A 263 88.28 17.57 -77.48
CA GLU A 263 87.59 17.26 -76.22
C GLU A 263 86.13 16.90 -76.51
N THR A 264 85.60 15.87 -75.84
CA THR A 264 84.16 15.55 -75.82
C THR A 264 83.63 15.58 -74.38
N PRO A 265 82.39 16.06 -74.17
CA PRO A 265 81.98 16.67 -72.92
C PRO A 265 81.47 15.67 -71.86
N VAL A 266 81.70 16.02 -70.59
CA VAL A 266 81.11 15.38 -69.42
C VAL A 266 79.61 15.69 -69.36
N ARG A 267 78.76 14.66 -69.47
CA ARG A 267 77.30 14.76 -69.30
C ARG A 267 76.96 14.50 -67.82
N ARG A 268 76.62 15.56 -67.07
CA ARG A 268 76.01 15.44 -65.73
C ARG A 268 74.50 15.24 -65.86
N THR A 269 73.97 14.18 -65.25
CA THR A 269 72.53 14.02 -64.97
C THR A 269 72.24 14.41 -63.52
N PRO A 270 71.13 15.11 -63.21
CA PRO A 270 70.76 15.47 -61.85
C PRO A 270 69.84 14.39 -61.25
N LEU A 271 70.08 14.01 -59.99
CA LEU A 271 69.14 13.18 -59.21
C LEU A 271 68.48 14.02 -58.12
N ARG A 272 67.21 14.28 -58.39
CA ARG A 272 66.17 14.86 -57.53
C ARG A 272 65.74 13.82 -56.49
N GLY A 273 65.94 14.12 -55.21
CA GLY A 273 65.40 13.36 -54.08
C GLY A 273 64.45 14.21 -53.24
N GLN A 274 63.13 14.13 -53.50
CA GLN A 274 62.11 14.58 -52.56
C GLN A 274 61.81 13.43 -51.59
N LYS A 275 62.03 13.65 -50.29
CA LYS A 275 61.62 12.74 -49.23
C LYS A 275 60.37 13.30 -48.55
N ARG A 276 59.22 12.65 -48.76
CA ARG A 276 57.95 12.96 -48.07
C ARG A 276 58.01 12.45 -46.62
N LYS A 277 57.51 13.30 -45.72
CA LYS A 277 57.40 13.12 -44.26
C LYS A 277 56.09 12.39 -43.94
N ARG A 278 56.15 11.29 -43.18
CA ARG A 278 54.95 10.59 -42.65
C ARG A 278 54.38 11.40 -41.48
N HIS A 279 53.07 11.61 -41.47
CA HIS A 279 52.31 12.11 -40.33
C HIS A 279 51.82 10.93 -39.48
N SER A 280 52.05 10.97 -38.17
CA SER A 280 51.29 10.20 -37.18
C SER A 280 50.28 11.14 -36.53
N SER A 281 49.00 10.77 -36.57
CA SER A 281 47.91 11.50 -35.95
C SER A 281 47.75 11.07 -34.49
N SER A 282 48.20 11.91 -33.56
CA SER A 282 47.73 11.86 -32.17
C SER A 282 46.52 12.79 -32.04
N SER A 283 45.40 12.25 -31.57
CA SER A 283 44.19 13.00 -31.26
C SER A 283 44.50 14.01 -30.15
N LYS A 284 44.51 15.30 -30.50
CA LYS A 284 44.63 16.42 -29.56
C LYS A 284 43.26 17.07 -29.39
N SER A 285 42.73 17.07 -28.17
CA SER A 285 41.67 17.99 -27.79
C SER A 285 42.24 19.42 -27.78
N SER A 286 41.60 20.32 -28.52
CA SER A 286 41.98 21.73 -28.61
C SER A 286 41.23 22.52 -27.53
N VAL A 287 41.94 22.95 -26.48
CA VAL A 287 41.41 23.82 -25.43
C VAL A 287 41.61 25.28 -25.86
N ARG A 288 40.52 26.01 -26.11
CA ARG A 288 40.54 27.48 -26.23
C ARG A 288 40.06 28.07 -24.90
N SER A 289 40.90 28.89 -24.28
CA SER A 289 40.52 29.73 -23.14
C SER A 289 39.81 30.98 -23.66
N VAL A 290 38.57 31.21 -23.23
CA VAL A 290 37.78 32.40 -23.59
C VAL A 290 37.78 33.45 -22.46
N SER A 291 38.32 33.11 -21.27
CA SER A 291 38.50 34.02 -20.13
C SER A 291 39.40 33.35 -19.05
N ASP A 292 39.42 33.91 -17.83
CA ASP A 292 40.01 33.29 -16.63
C ASP A 292 39.34 31.96 -16.23
N LEU A 293 38.22 31.59 -16.86
CA LEU A 293 37.58 30.28 -16.71
C LEU A 293 38.10 29.31 -17.77
N VAL A 294 38.73 28.22 -17.33
CA VAL A 294 39.38 27.23 -18.21
C VAL A 294 38.77 25.85 -18.03
N LEU A 295 38.54 25.14 -19.13
CA LEU A 295 38.16 23.73 -19.10
C LEU A 295 39.36 22.88 -18.74
N ILE A 296 39.26 22.14 -17.63
CA ILE A 296 40.34 21.28 -17.13
C ILE A 296 40.12 19.83 -17.51
N ASP A 297 38.87 19.39 -17.46
CA ASP A 297 38.55 17.98 -17.55
C ASP A 297 37.19 17.78 -18.21
N ASP A 298 37.10 16.73 -19.01
CA ASP A 298 35.90 16.33 -19.73
C ASP A 298 35.84 14.81 -19.74
N ASP A 299 34.77 14.25 -19.15
CA ASP A 299 34.61 12.81 -19.05
C ASP A 299 34.21 12.20 -20.41
N LEU A 300 34.98 11.20 -20.85
CA LEU A 300 34.74 10.42 -22.07
C LEU A 300 33.38 9.70 -22.05
N LYS A 301 32.84 9.41 -20.85
CA LYS A 301 31.53 8.77 -20.68
C LYS A 301 30.38 9.76 -20.50
N GLY A 302 30.64 11.07 -20.61
CA GLY A 302 29.62 12.11 -20.55
C GLY A 302 29.02 12.34 -19.17
N LYS A 303 29.69 11.94 -18.08
CA LYS A 303 29.16 12.13 -16.72
C LYS A 303 29.35 13.55 -16.20
N TYR A 304 30.43 14.22 -16.60
CA TYR A 304 30.72 15.58 -16.13
C TYR A 304 31.67 16.36 -17.06
N VAL A 305 31.67 17.68 -16.86
CA VAL A 305 32.67 18.63 -17.38
C VAL A 305 33.16 19.49 -16.21
N LYS A 306 34.47 19.69 -16.07
CA LYS A 306 35.06 20.54 -15.01
C LYS A 306 35.70 21.79 -15.59
N LEU A 307 35.41 22.92 -14.97
CA LEU A 307 36.03 24.22 -15.26
C LEU A 307 36.72 24.76 -14.01
N GLN A 308 37.83 25.47 -14.17
CA GLN A 308 38.50 26.18 -13.08
C GLN A 308 38.54 27.67 -13.34
N ASN A 309 38.19 28.44 -12.31
CA ASN A 309 38.48 29.87 -12.29
C ASN A 309 39.95 30.06 -11.89
N LYS A 310 40.78 30.51 -12.84
CA LYS A 310 42.20 30.80 -12.62
C LYS A 310 42.46 32.16 -11.99
N SER A 311 41.44 33.03 -11.91
CA SER A 311 41.57 34.31 -11.22
C SER A 311 41.48 34.15 -9.71
N GLU A 312 42.06 35.09 -8.96
CA GLU A 312 41.94 35.15 -7.50
C GLU A 312 40.60 35.76 -7.04
N LYS A 313 39.79 36.28 -7.97
CA LYS A 313 38.51 36.96 -7.68
C LYS A 313 37.32 36.11 -8.11
N ASP A 314 36.17 36.38 -7.50
CA ASP A 314 34.91 35.75 -7.90
C ASP A 314 34.54 36.14 -9.34
N LEU A 315 34.42 35.14 -10.20
CA LEU A 315 34.10 35.35 -11.61
C LEU A 315 32.59 35.16 -11.84
N PRO A 316 31.85 36.19 -12.30
CA PRO A 316 30.46 36.02 -12.70
C PRO A 316 30.38 35.20 -14.00
N VAL A 317 29.75 34.02 -13.93
CA VAL A 317 29.69 33.07 -15.05
C VAL A 317 28.37 33.08 -15.81
N GLY A 318 27.45 33.99 -15.49
CA GLY A 318 26.09 34.02 -16.06
C GLY A 318 26.01 34.17 -17.59
N ASN A 319 27.07 34.66 -18.24
CA ASN A 319 27.13 34.83 -19.69
C ASN A 319 27.90 33.71 -20.41
N PHE A 320 28.35 32.70 -19.67
CA PHE A 320 29.10 31.57 -20.22
C PHE A 320 28.15 30.42 -20.59
N GLN A 321 28.52 29.73 -21.66
CA GLN A 321 27.87 28.51 -22.08
C GLN A 321 28.92 27.47 -22.49
N ILE A 322 28.62 26.21 -22.19
CA ILE A 322 29.44 25.08 -22.57
C ILE A 322 28.70 24.37 -23.70
N ILE A 323 29.39 24.18 -24.83
CA ILE A 323 28.87 23.46 -25.98
C ILE A 323 29.71 22.20 -26.15
N ARG A 324 29.05 21.04 -26.12
CA ARG A 324 29.66 19.74 -26.40
C ARG A 324 29.06 19.17 -27.67
N ASN A 325 29.89 19.05 -28.70
CA ASN A 325 29.55 18.44 -29.97
C ASN A 325 30.07 17.01 -29.99
N ALA A 326 29.21 16.03 -30.20
CA ALA A 326 29.54 14.62 -30.25
C ALA A 326 28.86 13.98 -31.47
N GLY A 327 29.58 13.92 -32.59
CA GLY A 327 28.99 13.55 -33.90
C GLY A 327 27.89 14.52 -34.31
N ASP A 328 26.67 13.99 -34.51
CA ASP A 328 25.47 14.76 -34.88
C ASP A 328 24.69 15.32 -33.66
N ALA A 329 25.11 14.99 -32.44
CA ALA A 329 24.45 15.45 -31.22
C ALA A 329 25.21 16.64 -30.59
N GLU A 330 24.48 17.71 -30.25
CA GLU A 330 25.00 18.90 -29.57
C GLU A 330 24.30 19.09 -28.22
N THR A 331 25.07 19.19 -27.14
CA THR A 331 24.58 19.56 -25.81
C THR A 331 25.08 20.96 -25.45
N VAL A 332 24.15 21.89 -25.23
CA VAL A 332 24.45 23.25 -24.77
C VAL A 332 23.99 23.44 -23.33
N TYR A 333 24.93 23.74 -22.43
CA TYR A 333 24.66 24.09 -21.04
C TYR A 333 24.91 25.57 -20.80
N LYS A 334 23.97 26.26 -20.15
CA LYS A 334 24.05 27.69 -19.82
C LYS A 334 24.07 27.88 -18.32
N PHE A 335 25.01 28.68 -17.83
CA PHE A 335 25.03 29.05 -16.42
C PHE A 335 23.84 29.95 -16.07
N HIS A 336 23.38 29.87 -14.82
CA HIS A 336 22.36 30.79 -14.34
C HIS A 336 22.93 32.21 -14.27
N SER A 337 22.13 33.23 -14.61
CA SER A 337 22.58 34.62 -14.77
C SER A 337 23.24 35.22 -13.51
N LYS A 338 22.87 34.71 -12.33
CA LYS A 338 23.41 35.13 -11.02
C LYS A 338 24.57 34.27 -10.51
N SER A 339 25.00 33.24 -11.25
CA SER A 339 26.06 32.33 -10.82
C SER A 339 27.43 33.02 -10.79
N LYS A 340 28.17 32.83 -9.69
CA LYS A 340 29.56 33.26 -9.52
C LYS A 340 30.41 32.07 -9.12
N VAL A 341 31.57 31.91 -9.73
CA VAL A 341 32.54 30.87 -9.37
C VAL A 341 33.65 31.55 -8.56
N PRO A 342 33.90 31.15 -7.30
CA PRO A 342 34.94 31.75 -6.48
C PRO A 342 36.34 31.63 -7.11
N GLY A 343 37.22 32.57 -6.78
CA GLY A 343 38.61 32.56 -7.24
C GLY A 343 39.34 31.25 -6.91
N GLY A 344 40.15 30.73 -7.83
CA GLY A 344 40.91 29.49 -7.67
C GLY A 344 40.09 28.19 -7.58
N SER A 345 38.76 28.29 -7.59
CA SER A 345 37.87 27.14 -7.37
C SER A 345 37.53 26.39 -8.66
N VAL A 346 37.21 25.10 -8.52
CA VAL A 346 36.79 24.22 -9.62
C VAL A 346 35.28 24.01 -9.55
N VAL A 347 34.59 24.29 -10.65
CA VAL A 347 33.18 23.98 -10.83
C VAL A 347 33.02 22.70 -11.65
N THR A 348 32.20 21.78 -11.17
CA THR A 348 31.86 20.53 -11.87
C THR A 348 30.41 20.59 -12.32
N ILE A 349 30.19 20.33 -13.61
CA ILE A 349 28.86 20.28 -14.21
C ILE A 349 28.55 18.85 -14.60
N TRP A 350 27.66 18.23 -13.84
CA TRP A 350 27.27 16.83 -13.98
C TRP A 350 26.06 16.64 -14.90
N SER A 351 26.03 15.51 -15.58
CA SER A 351 24.83 15.02 -16.27
C SER A 351 23.71 14.68 -15.28
N CYS A 352 22.46 14.71 -15.75
CA CYS A 352 21.30 14.41 -14.89
C CYS A 352 21.28 12.96 -14.34
N ASP A 353 22.08 12.06 -14.92
CA ASP A 353 22.15 10.64 -14.58
C ASP A 353 23.40 10.25 -13.77
N SER A 354 24.18 11.24 -13.30
CA SER A 354 25.43 10.97 -12.57
C SER A 354 25.23 10.64 -11.08
N ASN A 355 24.01 10.70 -10.55
CA ASN A 355 23.67 10.58 -9.12
C ASN A 355 24.45 11.55 -8.20
N ALA A 356 24.99 12.65 -8.75
CA ALA A 356 25.67 13.68 -7.96
C ALA A 356 24.68 14.59 -7.22
N THR A 357 25.08 15.13 -6.07
CA THR A 357 24.30 16.12 -5.30
C THR A 357 24.44 17.51 -5.91
N HIS A 358 23.33 18.24 -6.06
CA HIS A 358 23.32 19.59 -6.62
C HIS A 358 23.63 20.64 -5.53
N GLU A 359 24.83 21.20 -5.55
CA GLU A 359 25.32 22.25 -4.63
C GLU A 359 26.00 23.39 -5.40
N PRO A 360 25.22 24.34 -5.98
CA PRO A 360 25.77 25.53 -6.62
C PRO A 360 26.58 26.40 -5.64
N PRO A 361 27.66 27.06 -6.09
CA PRO A 361 28.10 27.22 -7.48
C PRO A 361 29.18 26.22 -7.93
N LEU A 362 29.68 25.35 -7.05
CA LEU A 362 30.82 24.45 -7.33
C LEU A 362 30.38 23.10 -7.89
N ASN A 363 29.20 22.62 -7.52
CA ASN A 363 28.71 21.31 -7.92
C ASN A 363 27.32 21.44 -8.55
N ILE A 364 27.26 21.46 -9.88
CA ILE A 364 26.02 21.72 -10.61
C ILE A 364 25.58 20.46 -11.33
N VAL A 365 24.31 20.06 -11.17
CA VAL A 365 23.73 18.92 -11.89
C VAL A 365 22.76 19.48 -12.90
N MET A 366 22.91 19.10 -14.17
CA MET A 366 22.02 19.54 -15.23
C MET A 366 20.62 18.98 -15.02
N LYS A 367 19.60 19.84 -15.17
CA LYS A 367 18.20 19.44 -15.07
C LYS A 367 17.74 18.84 -16.39
N ASN A 368 17.36 17.57 -16.39
CA ASN A 368 16.79 16.85 -17.54
C ASN A 368 17.68 16.88 -18.81
N GLN A 369 18.99 17.05 -18.66
CA GLN A 369 19.94 17.14 -19.77
C GLN A 369 21.16 16.26 -19.50
N LYS A 370 21.68 15.63 -20.55
CA LYS A 370 22.88 14.79 -20.53
C LYS A 370 23.93 15.34 -21.49
N TRP A 371 25.19 15.13 -21.17
CA TRP A 371 26.28 15.44 -22.10
C TRP A 371 26.27 14.44 -23.26
N ALA A 372 26.35 14.93 -24.50
CA ALA A 372 26.41 14.08 -25.68
C ALA A 372 27.73 13.29 -25.73
N VAL A 373 27.65 12.01 -26.08
CA VAL A 373 28.80 11.07 -26.10
C VAL A 373 28.90 10.43 -27.48
N ALA A 374 30.09 10.49 -28.08
CA ALA A 374 30.42 9.86 -29.37
C ALA A 374 31.93 9.55 -29.41
N GLU A 375 32.38 8.79 -30.40
CA GLU A 375 33.80 8.44 -30.60
C GLU A 375 34.69 9.67 -30.80
N ASN A 376 34.16 10.70 -31.47
CA ASN A 376 34.83 11.99 -31.66
C ASN A 376 33.94 13.09 -31.09
N MET A 377 34.36 13.70 -29.99
CA MET A 377 33.62 14.78 -29.35
C MET A 377 34.53 15.95 -28.99
N THR A 378 33.96 17.15 -29.03
CA THR A 378 34.67 18.39 -28.70
C THR A 378 33.83 19.24 -27.76
N THR A 379 34.43 19.66 -26.64
CA THR A 379 33.79 20.54 -25.67
C THR A 379 34.44 21.91 -25.73
N LYS A 380 33.61 22.94 -25.89
CA LYS A 380 34.03 24.34 -26.02
C LYS A 380 33.31 25.18 -24.97
N LEU A 381 34.06 26.06 -24.33
CA LEU A 381 33.51 27.12 -23.49
C LEU A 381 33.37 28.38 -24.34
N LEU A 382 32.20 29.00 -24.35
CA LEU A 382 31.95 30.26 -25.05
C LEU A 382 31.42 31.30 -24.07
N SER A 383 31.92 32.53 -24.19
CA SER A 383 31.31 33.70 -23.59
C SER A 383 30.34 34.32 -24.59
N THR A 384 29.18 34.79 -24.14
CA THR A 384 28.18 35.51 -24.97
C THR A 384 28.75 36.73 -25.71
N SER A 385 29.94 37.21 -25.34
CA SER A 385 30.68 38.24 -26.07
C SER A 385 31.27 37.80 -27.42
N GLU A 386 31.24 36.51 -27.78
CA GLU A 386 31.84 35.95 -29.01
C GLU A 386 30.81 35.34 -30.00
N LEU A 387 29.53 35.65 -29.90
CA LEU A 387 28.56 35.27 -30.94
C LEU A 387 28.77 36.15 -32.19
N PRO A 388 29.05 35.57 -33.38
CA PRO A 388 29.03 36.35 -34.61
C PRO A 388 27.61 36.84 -34.86
N SER A 389 27.46 38.15 -35.00
CA SER A 389 26.25 38.83 -35.42
C SER A 389 25.71 38.13 -36.67
N GLN A 390 24.54 37.49 -36.57
CA GLN A 390 23.83 37.04 -37.75
C GLN A 390 23.46 38.26 -38.58
N THR A 391 24.12 38.42 -39.73
CA THR A 391 23.72 39.35 -40.77
C THR A 391 22.37 38.89 -41.31
N SER A 392 21.35 39.69 -40.99
CA SER A 392 20.05 39.71 -41.65
C SER A 392 20.22 39.78 -43.17
N MET A 393 19.71 38.78 -43.89
CA MET A 393 19.24 38.97 -45.26
C MET A 393 17.75 38.61 -45.28
N ARG A 394 16.96 39.67 -45.40
CA ARG A 394 15.68 39.67 -46.10
C ARG A 394 15.94 39.70 -47.60
#